data_AF-A0A3R7MVY6-F1
#
_entry.id   AF-A0A3R7MVY6-F1
#
_cell.length_a   1.000
_cell.length_b   1.000
_cell.length_c   1.000
_cell.angle_alpha   90.00
_cell.angle_beta   90.00
_cell.angle_gamma   90.00
#
_symmetry.space_group_name_H-M   'P 1'
#
loop_
_entity.id
_entity.type
_entity.pdbx_description
1 polymer ?
#
loop_
_entity_poly.entity_id
_entity_poly.type
_entity_poly.pdbx_seq_one_letter_code
_entity_poly.pdbx_strand_id
1 'polypeptide(L)'
;MKCDSWKPPSEQKIIALPTCSSWEMLPGDVLILCNHAVFETRCQEESSMDEVAKVVGCELDHEAAPEEAAAALCNYTIRFGARHSLQVMIAVATAANSTHVPCEVLEQEWVVPGPIYEEPCRRSREYREASLVDYERCGVSLAKLLELRWRQVRNLLPSRHAIPLMAYYGEECSVLHEMMDEEALLFAHESLPPDGCSEEILMKYDKAQMRRTFERIAKSLVASSAPTMAESAG
;
A
#
# COMPACT_ATOMS: atom_id res chain seq x y z
N MET A 1 -27.79 -2.38 -18.08
CA MET A 1 -28.86 -3.26 -17.55
C MET A 1 -29.18 -4.31 -18.60
N LYS A 2 -29.29 -5.60 -18.21
CA LYS A 2 -29.58 -6.74 -19.12
C LYS A 2 -31.10 -6.93 -19.23
N CYS A 3 -31.77 -6.15 -20.06
CA CYS A 3 -33.23 -6.12 -20.09
C CYS A 3 -33.83 -6.22 -21.50
N ASP A 4 -33.01 -6.52 -22.53
CA ASP A 4 -33.54 -6.68 -23.88
C ASP A 4 -34.13 -8.09 -24.02
N SER A 5 -35.46 -8.20 -23.97
CA SER A 5 -36.18 -9.47 -24.08
C SER A 5 -36.03 -10.15 -25.44
N TRP A 6 -35.55 -9.42 -26.46
CA TRP A 6 -35.40 -9.92 -27.83
C TRP A 6 -34.00 -10.50 -28.09
N LYS A 7 -33.07 -10.34 -27.15
CA LYS A 7 -31.70 -10.80 -27.28
C LYS A 7 -31.38 -11.91 -26.28
N PRO A 8 -30.62 -12.95 -26.68
CA PRO A 8 -30.11 -13.92 -25.72
C PRO A 8 -29.17 -13.23 -24.71
N PRO A 9 -28.95 -13.80 -23.52
CA PRO A 9 -28.09 -13.22 -22.48
C PRO A 9 -26.65 -12.90 -22.95
N SER A 10 -26.16 -13.63 -23.95
CA SER A 10 -24.85 -13.48 -24.59
C SER A 10 -24.75 -12.30 -25.56
N GLU A 11 -25.87 -11.68 -25.95
CA GLU A 11 -25.92 -10.57 -26.93
C GLU A 11 -26.49 -9.29 -26.31
N GLN A 12 -26.66 -9.28 -24.99
CA GLN A 12 -27.04 -8.09 -24.24
C GLN A 12 -25.94 -7.02 -24.35
N LYS A 13 -26.29 -5.75 -24.12
CA LYS A 13 -25.32 -4.64 -24.11
C LYS A 13 -24.17 -4.85 -23.10
N ILE A 14 -24.45 -5.58 -22.03
CA ILE A 14 -23.46 -6.04 -21.05
C ILE A 14 -23.59 -7.55 -21.00
N ILE A 15 -22.53 -8.27 -21.33
CA ILE A 15 -22.48 -9.74 -21.34
C ILE A 15 -21.70 -10.23 -20.13
N ALA A 16 -22.04 -11.41 -19.60
CA ALA A 16 -21.26 -12.06 -18.53
C ALA A 16 -20.56 -13.32 -19.05
N LEU A 17 -20.19 -13.33 -20.33
CA LEU A 17 -19.38 -14.39 -20.90
C LEU A 17 -17.91 -14.11 -20.57
N PRO A 18 -17.25 -14.98 -19.79
CA PRO A 18 -15.83 -14.81 -19.50
C PRO A 18 -14.99 -15.21 -20.72
N THR A 19 -13.86 -14.54 -20.90
CA THR A 19 -12.79 -15.05 -21.74
C THR A 19 -12.07 -16.15 -20.97
N CYS A 20 -11.95 -17.33 -21.56
CA CYS A 20 -11.28 -18.47 -20.94
C CYS A 20 -10.00 -18.79 -21.70
N SER A 21 -8.87 -18.83 -20.99
CA SER A 21 -7.57 -19.25 -21.49
C SER A 21 -6.94 -20.20 -20.49
N SER A 22 -6.18 -21.19 -20.97
CA SER A 22 -5.48 -22.17 -20.14
C SER A 22 -3.98 -22.04 -20.33
N TRP A 23 -3.25 -22.07 -19.22
CA TRP A 23 -1.79 -21.97 -19.18
C TRP A 23 -1.28 -22.96 -18.13
N GLU A 24 -0.07 -23.46 -18.33
CA GLU A 24 0.64 -24.30 -17.35
C GLU A 24 1.60 -23.42 -16.56
N MET A 25 1.60 -23.54 -15.23
CA MET A 25 2.57 -22.87 -14.35
C MET A 25 3.66 -23.85 -13.94
N LEU A 26 4.91 -23.46 -14.11
CA LEU A 26 6.09 -24.17 -13.66
C LEU A 26 6.51 -23.69 -12.25
N PRO A 27 7.23 -24.51 -11.47
CA PRO A 27 7.77 -24.06 -10.19
C PRO A 27 8.63 -22.79 -10.34
N GLY A 28 8.32 -21.76 -9.57
CA GLY A 28 8.93 -20.43 -9.68
C GLY A 28 8.10 -19.44 -10.49
N ASP A 29 7.12 -19.88 -11.27
CA ASP A 29 6.22 -18.97 -11.98
C ASP A 29 5.32 -18.20 -10.99
N VAL A 30 5.03 -16.95 -11.34
CA VAL A 30 4.24 -16.04 -10.52
C VAL A 30 2.97 -15.65 -11.25
N LEU A 31 1.82 -15.85 -10.59
CA LEU A 31 0.52 -15.39 -11.04
C LEU A 31 0.14 -14.13 -10.27
N ILE A 32 -0.11 -13.05 -11.00
CA ILE A 32 -0.59 -11.77 -10.45
C ILE A 32 -2.02 -11.58 -10.94
N LEU A 33 -2.98 -11.50 -10.02
CA LEU A 33 -4.35 -11.07 -10.31
C LEU A 33 -4.60 -9.72 -9.68
N CYS A 34 -4.98 -8.74 -10.49
CA CYS A 34 -5.27 -7.40 -10.02
C CYS A 34 -6.43 -6.75 -10.76
N ASN A 35 -7.06 -5.75 -10.15
CA ASN A 35 -8.03 -4.91 -10.84
C ASN A 35 -7.33 -3.84 -11.71
N HIS A 36 -8.09 -3.24 -12.62
CA HIS A 36 -7.56 -2.24 -13.56
C HIS A 36 -6.89 -1.03 -12.88
N ALA A 37 -7.32 -0.69 -11.66
CA ALA A 37 -6.77 0.43 -10.90
C ALA A 37 -5.25 0.32 -10.67
N VAL A 38 -4.69 -0.91 -10.69
CA VAL A 38 -3.25 -1.17 -10.57
C VAL A 38 -2.42 -0.59 -11.73
N PHE A 39 -3.06 -0.31 -12.86
CA PHE A 39 -2.41 0.26 -14.04
C PHE A 39 -2.61 1.78 -14.14
N GLU A 40 -3.38 2.41 -13.26
CA GLU A 40 -3.65 3.85 -13.35
C GLU A 40 -2.42 4.70 -13.02
N THR A 41 -2.17 5.73 -13.84
CA THR A 41 -1.08 6.67 -13.63
C THR A 41 -1.56 8.12 -13.46
N ARG A 42 -0.74 8.99 -12.84
CA ARG A 42 -1.05 10.43 -12.67
C ARG A 42 -1.25 11.17 -13.99
N CYS A 43 -0.64 10.69 -15.07
CA CYS A 43 -0.65 11.32 -16.39
C CYS A 43 -1.81 10.87 -17.29
N GLN A 44 -2.74 10.05 -16.77
CA GLN A 44 -3.79 9.37 -17.56
C GLN A 44 -3.25 8.37 -18.61
N GLU A 45 -1.96 8.04 -18.52
CA GLU A 45 -1.40 6.87 -19.20
C GLU A 45 -1.67 5.62 -18.35
N GLU A 46 -1.54 4.43 -18.92
CA GLU A 46 -1.63 3.17 -18.17
C GLU A 46 -0.21 2.62 -17.98
N SER A 47 0.10 2.15 -16.76
CA SER A 47 1.34 1.41 -16.50
C SER A 47 1.34 0.11 -17.30
N SER A 48 2.53 -0.41 -17.60
CA SER A 48 2.65 -1.63 -18.40
C SER A 48 2.56 -2.88 -17.52
N MET A 49 2.17 -4.00 -18.13
CA MET A 49 2.22 -5.31 -17.47
C MET A 49 3.66 -5.68 -17.03
N ASP A 50 4.66 -5.24 -17.79
CA ASP A 50 6.07 -5.52 -17.51
C ASP A 50 6.54 -4.80 -16.24
N GLU A 51 6.11 -3.56 -16.01
CA GLU A 51 6.43 -2.83 -14.77
C GLU A 51 5.78 -3.48 -13.55
N VAL A 52 4.51 -3.88 -13.66
CA VAL A 52 3.81 -4.62 -12.59
C VAL A 52 4.53 -5.93 -12.27
N ALA A 53 4.90 -6.71 -13.29
CA ALA A 53 5.63 -7.96 -13.12
C ALA A 53 7.01 -7.74 -12.50
N LYS A 54 7.70 -6.65 -12.87
CA LYS A 54 9.01 -6.30 -12.33
C LYS A 54 8.95 -5.93 -10.85
N VAL A 55 7.95 -5.14 -10.44
CA VAL A 55 7.75 -4.80 -9.02
C VAL A 55 7.58 -6.08 -8.20
N VAL A 56 6.70 -6.98 -8.63
CA VAL A 56 6.47 -8.26 -7.93
C VAL A 56 7.70 -9.16 -7.95
N GLY A 57 8.35 -9.31 -9.11
CA GLY A 57 9.54 -10.13 -9.27
C GLY A 57 10.68 -9.66 -8.36
N CYS A 58 10.90 -8.35 -8.28
CA CYS A 58 11.89 -7.77 -7.37
C CYS A 58 11.62 -8.13 -5.91
N GLU A 59 10.39 -8.00 -5.41
CA GLU A 59 10.09 -8.32 -4.01
C GLU A 59 10.31 -9.82 -3.72
N LEU A 60 9.90 -10.70 -4.62
CA LEU A 60 10.08 -12.14 -4.48
C LEU A 60 11.55 -12.56 -4.53
N ASP A 61 12.38 -11.90 -5.36
CA ASP A 61 13.83 -12.11 -5.40
C ASP A 61 14.51 -11.72 -4.07
N HIS A 62 13.89 -10.85 -3.27
CA HIS A 62 14.33 -10.49 -1.92
C HIS A 62 13.75 -11.37 -0.83
N GLU A 63 13.22 -12.55 -1.19
CA GLU A 63 12.61 -13.50 -0.27
C GLU A 63 11.36 -12.95 0.44
N ALA A 64 10.72 -11.89 -0.10
CA ALA A 64 9.47 -11.39 0.43
C ALA A 64 8.35 -12.43 0.27
N ALA A 65 7.45 -12.48 1.25
CA ALA A 65 6.27 -13.33 1.13
C ALA A 65 5.33 -12.82 0.02
N PRO A 66 4.52 -13.68 -0.63
CA PRO A 66 3.59 -13.25 -1.68
C PRO A 66 2.65 -12.11 -1.26
N GLU A 67 2.23 -12.08 0.01
CA GLU A 67 1.39 -11.03 0.58
C GLU A 67 2.14 -9.69 0.69
N GLU A 68 3.45 -9.73 0.99
CA GLU A 68 4.31 -8.55 1.06
C GLU A 68 4.55 -7.99 -0.35
N ALA A 69 4.79 -8.85 -1.34
CA ALA A 69 4.88 -8.45 -2.74
C ALA A 69 3.55 -7.83 -3.24
N ALA A 70 2.39 -8.34 -2.79
CA ALA A 70 1.08 -7.80 -3.16
C ALA A 70 0.87 -6.41 -2.56
N ALA A 71 1.27 -6.23 -1.30
CA ALA A 71 1.24 -4.94 -0.62
C ALA A 71 2.21 -3.93 -1.29
N ALA A 72 3.40 -4.38 -1.68
CA ALA A 72 4.38 -3.56 -2.39
C ALA A 72 3.83 -3.06 -3.73
N LEU A 73 3.14 -3.93 -4.49
CA LEU A 73 2.47 -3.53 -5.72
C LEU A 73 1.36 -2.49 -5.47
N CYS A 74 0.52 -2.68 -4.45
CA CYS A 74 -0.48 -1.67 -4.08
C CYS A 74 0.16 -0.31 -3.74
N ASN A 75 1.24 -0.33 -2.96
CA ASN A 75 1.98 0.88 -2.58
C ASN A 75 2.57 1.58 -3.81
N TYR A 76 3.15 0.80 -4.72
CA TYR A 76 3.65 1.26 -6.00
C TYR A 76 2.55 1.98 -6.79
N THR A 77 1.37 1.35 -6.94
CA THR A 77 0.28 1.93 -7.71
C THR A 77 -0.25 3.24 -7.12
N ILE A 78 -0.45 3.33 -5.80
CA ILE A 78 -0.91 4.58 -5.17
C ILE A 78 0.06 5.73 -5.47
N ARG A 79 1.37 5.45 -5.43
CA ARG A 79 2.41 6.42 -5.76
C ARG A 79 2.29 6.89 -7.20
N PHE A 80 2.14 5.93 -8.09
CA PHE A 80 2.09 6.15 -9.51
C PHE A 80 0.81 6.83 -9.98
N GLY A 81 -0.20 6.94 -9.10
CA GLY A 81 -1.32 7.85 -9.24
C GLY A 81 -2.69 7.22 -9.27
N ALA A 82 -2.83 5.95 -8.90
CA ALA A 82 -4.15 5.34 -8.81
C ALA A 82 -5.08 6.11 -7.88
N ARG A 83 -6.33 6.22 -8.34
CA ARG A 83 -7.38 6.95 -7.61
C ARG A 83 -8.51 6.05 -7.14
N HIS A 84 -8.50 4.80 -7.56
CA HIS A 84 -9.52 3.83 -7.22
C HIS A 84 -8.99 2.77 -6.24
N SER A 85 -9.92 2.05 -5.61
CA SER A 85 -9.59 0.95 -4.71
C SER A 85 -8.73 -0.10 -5.40
N LEU A 86 -7.69 -0.57 -4.72
CA LEU A 86 -6.74 -1.53 -5.25
C LEU A 86 -7.05 -2.94 -4.75
N GLN A 87 -6.96 -3.92 -5.64
CA GLN A 87 -7.11 -5.34 -5.33
C GLN A 87 -6.00 -6.09 -6.04
N VAL A 88 -5.15 -6.78 -5.28
CA VAL A 88 -4.02 -7.56 -5.77
C VAL A 88 -3.99 -8.90 -5.06
N MET A 89 -3.74 -9.96 -5.81
CA MET A 89 -3.45 -11.31 -5.33
C MET A 89 -2.22 -11.82 -6.06
N ILE A 90 -1.26 -12.38 -5.32
CA ILE A 90 -0.05 -12.99 -5.85
C ILE A 90 -0.02 -14.45 -5.43
N ALA A 91 0.25 -15.33 -6.39
CA ALA A 91 0.48 -16.74 -6.15
C ALA A 91 1.78 -17.18 -6.80
N VAL A 92 2.61 -17.91 -6.06
CA VAL A 92 3.88 -18.46 -6.57
C VAL A 92 3.73 -19.97 -6.71
N ALA A 93 3.98 -20.50 -7.90
CA ALA A 93 3.93 -21.93 -8.15
C ALA A 93 5.12 -22.63 -7.47
N THR A 94 4.83 -23.66 -6.69
CA THR A 94 5.83 -24.46 -5.98
C THR A 94 5.82 -25.90 -6.50
N ALA A 95 6.94 -26.62 -6.31
CA ALA A 95 7.02 -28.01 -6.72
C ALA A 95 6.06 -28.90 -5.92
N ALA A 96 5.37 -29.82 -6.59
CA ALA A 96 4.42 -30.78 -5.99
C ALA A 96 5.03 -31.71 -4.93
N ASN A 97 6.36 -31.79 -4.88
CA ASN A 97 7.12 -32.61 -3.94
C ASN A 97 7.40 -31.88 -2.61
N SER A 98 7.01 -30.61 -2.51
CA SER A 98 7.00 -29.93 -1.22
C SER A 98 5.94 -30.63 -0.37
N THR A 99 6.39 -31.34 0.66
CA THR A 99 5.54 -31.87 1.74
C THR A 99 4.98 -30.69 2.55
N HIS A 100 4.23 -29.80 1.92
CA HIS A 100 3.27 -28.98 2.61
C HIS A 100 2.05 -29.87 2.81
N VAL A 101 2.01 -30.49 4.00
CA VAL A 101 0.76 -30.90 4.66
C VAL A 101 -0.31 -29.88 4.30
N PRO A 102 -1.55 -30.26 3.93
CA PRO A 102 -2.61 -29.30 3.69
C PRO A 102 -2.58 -28.32 4.85
N CYS A 103 -2.10 -27.10 4.58
CA CYS A 103 -1.97 -26.10 5.59
C CYS A 103 -3.43 -25.84 5.95
N GLU A 104 -3.86 -26.31 7.12
CA GLU A 104 -4.88 -25.58 7.85
C GLU A 104 -4.26 -24.19 7.98
N VAL A 105 -4.52 -23.34 6.99
CA VAL A 105 -4.12 -21.94 7.02
C VAL A 105 -4.92 -21.43 8.19
N LEU A 106 -4.26 -21.40 9.35
CA LEU A 106 -4.69 -20.55 10.45
C LEU A 106 -4.91 -19.21 9.77
N GLU A 107 -6.16 -18.77 9.69
CA GLU A 107 -6.50 -17.41 9.25
C GLU A 107 -5.75 -16.47 10.19
N GLN A 108 -4.53 -16.13 9.79
CA GLN A 108 -3.67 -15.21 10.51
C GLN A 108 -3.90 -13.88 9.83
N GLU A 109 -4.88 -13.16 10.35
CA GLU A 109 -5.12 -11.78 9.96
C GLU A 109 -4.06 -10.92 10.67
N TRP A 110 -3.05 -10.48 9.92
CA TRP A 110 -2.08 -9.49 10.38
C TRP A 110 -2.16 -8.24 9.51
N VAL A 111 -1.95 -7.08 10.13
CA VAL A 111 -1.98 -5.79 9.44
C VAL A 111 -0.55 -5.26 9.34
N VAL A 112 0.00 -5.28 8.12
CA VAL A 112 1.28 -4.62 7.82
C VAL A 112 0.95 -3.21 7.32
N PRO A 113 1.36 -2.15 8.04
CA PRO A 113 1.09 -0.80 7.59
C PRO A 113 1.93 -0.46 6.35
N GLY A 114 1.24 -0.10 5.27
CA GLY A 114 1.86 0.57 4.14
C GLY A 114 2.37 1.98 4.50
N PRO A 115 3.06 2.64 3.57
CA PRO A 115 3.45 4.03 3.72
C PRO A 115 2.22 4.94 3.87
N ILE A 116 2.40 6.01 4.63
CA ILE A 116 1.30 6.93 4.96
C ILE A 116 1.38 8.16 4.07
N TYR A 117 0.36 8.31 3.23
CA TYR A 117 0.24 9.46 2.34
C TYR A 117 -0.41 10.63 3.07
N GLU A 118 0.41 11.42 3.77
CA GLU A 118 0.00 12.56 4.60
C GLU A 118 -0.79 13.61 3.80
N GLU A 119 -0.29 13.97 2.62
CA GLU A 119 -0.88 15.05 1.83
C GLU A 119 -2.23 14.68 1.22
N PRO A 120 -2.42 13.48 0.64
CA PRO A 120 -3.76 12.98 0.28
C PRO A 120 -4.72 12.89 1.47
N CYS A 121 -4.26 12.44 2.64
CA CYS A 121 -5.11 12.43 3.85
C CYS A 121 -5.62 13.82 4.21
N ARG A 122 -4.76 14.84 4.12
CA ARG A 122 -5.10 16.23 4.45
C ARG A 122 -5.97 16.91 3.39
N ARG A 123 -5.70 16.68 2.11
CA ARG A 123 -6.32 17.44 1.02
C ARG A 123 -7.57 16.79 0.42
N SER A 124 -7.63 15.46 0.35
CA SER A 124 -8.79 14.75 -0.22
C SER A 124 -9.68 14.21 0.90
N ARG A 125 -10.92 14.70 0.91
CA ARG A 125 -11.94 14.20 1.82
C ARG A 125 -12.31 12.76 1.48
N GLU A 126 -12.40 12.44 0.20
CA GLU A 126 -12.76 11.11 -0.32
C GLU A 126 -11.72 10.07 0.09
N TYR A 127 -10.43 10.38 -0.10
CA TYR A 127 -9.33 9.51 0.33
C TYR A 127 -9.35 9.26 1.84
N ARG A 128 -9.57 10.31 2.63
CA ARG A 128 -9.65 10.23 4.08
C ARG A 128 -10.83 9.37 4.55
N GLU A 129 -12.02 9.59 4.00
CA GLU A 129 -13.21 8.80 4.32
C GLU A 129 -13.02 7.32 3.95
N ALA A 130 -12.48 7.03 2.76
CA ALA A 130 -12.16 5.67 2.35
C ALA A 130 -11.14 5.00 3.28
N SER A 131 -10.05 5.71 3.61
CA SER A 131 -9.02 5.20 4.51
C SER A 131 -9.58 4.89 5.91
N LEU A 132 -10.44 5.76 6.45
CA LEU A 132 -11.08 5.52 7.76
C LEU A 132 -11.97 4.27 7.75
N VAL A 133 -12.72 4.04 6.67
CA VAL A 133 -13.53 2.83 6.50
C VAL A 133 -12.65 1.59 6.42
N ASP A 134 -11.52 1.65 5.71
CA ASP A 134 -10.58 0.53 5.61
C ASP A 134 -9.93 0.23 6.97
N TYR A 135 -9.57 1.25 7.75
CA TYR A 135 -9.05 1.09 9.10
C TYR A 135 -10.06 0.41 10.04
N GLU A 136 -11.31 0.84 9.99
CA GLU A 136 -12.41 0.23 10.76
C GLU A 136 -12.62 -1.23 10.35
N ARG A 137 -12.61 -1.52 9.04
CA ARG A 137 -12.76 -2.87 8.50
C ARG A 137 -11.64 -3.81 8.96
N CYS A 138 -10.40 -3.31 9.02
CA CYS A 138 -9.25 -4.08 9.51
C CYS A 138 -9.20 -4.16 11.06
N GLY A 139 -10.12 -3.51 11.77
CA GLY A 139 -10.12 -3.49 13.24
C GLY A 139 -8.94 -2.73 13.87
N VAL A 140 -8.28 -1.85 13.11
CA VAL A 140 -7.07 -1.13 13.56
C VAL A 140 -7.29 0.38 13.46
N SER A 141 -6.88 1.14 14.47
CA SER A 141 -6.94 2.61 14.41
C SER A 141 -5.80 3.20 13.59
N LEU A 142 -6.01 4.36 12.96
CA LEU A 142 -4.93 5.10 12.27
C LEU A 142 -3.72 5.37 13.19
N ALA A 143 -3.95 5.69 14.46
CA ALA A 143 -2.88 5.86 15.44
C ALA A 143 -2.05 4.57 15.63
N LYS A 144 -2.70 3.41 15.58
CA LYS A 144 -2.03 2.13 15.68
C LYS A 144 -1.24 1.79 14.41
N LEU A 145 -1.77 2.11 13.23
CA LEU A 145 -1.04 1.98 11.96
C LEU A 145 0.20 2.88 11.92
N LEU A 146 0.05 4.15 12.33
CA LEU A 146 1.17 5.09 12.46
C LEU A 146 2.25 4.56 13.40
N GLU A 147 1.87 4.00 14.55
CA GLU A 147 2.82 3.39 15.49
C GLU A 147 3.56 2.20 14.85
N LEU A 148 2.83 1.29 14.21
CA LEU A 148 3.41 0.12 13.56
C LEU A 148 4.35 0.52 12.42
N ARG A 149 3.96 1.50 11.61
CA ARG A 149 4.76 2.01 10.49
C ARG A 149 6.03 2.64 11.00
N TRP A 150 5.93 3.55 11.97
CA TRP A 150 7.08 4.19 12.59
C TRP A 150 8.09 3.17 13.12
N ARG A 151 7.63 2.11 13.80
CA ARG A 151 8.52 1.06 14.31
C ARG A 151 9.33 0.38 13.20
N GLN A 152 8.72 0.16 12.03
CA GLN A 152 9.39 -0.43 10.87
C GLN A 152 10.42 0.51 10.27
N VAL A 153 10.07 1.79 10.08
CA VAL A 153 10.88 2.71 9.28
C VAL A 153 11.88 3.56 10.07
N ARG A 154 11.71 3.73 11.40
CA ARG A 154 12.52 4.63 12.25
C ARG A 154 14.03 4.42 12.17
N ASN A 155 14.49 3.22 11.83
CA ASN A 155 15.93 2.94 11.70
C ASN A 155 16.45 3.22 10.27
N LEU A 156 15.55 3.29 9.29
CA LEU A 156 15.86 3.49 7.87
C LEU A 156 15.79 4.97 7.48
N LEU A 157 14.83 5.72 8.03
CA LEU A 157 14.57 7.13 7.71
C LEU A 157 15.79 8.06 7.90
N PRO A 158 16.66 7.90 8.92
CA PRO A 158 17.85 8.74 9.06
C PRO A 158 18.85 8.57 7.90
N SER A 159 18.94 7.36 7.35
CA SER A 159 19.86 7.00 6.27
C SER A 159 19.21 7.03 4.89
N ARG A 160 17.99 7.57 4.75
CA ARG A 160 17.18 7.45 3.53
C ARG A 160 17.87 7.90 2.24
N HIS A 161 18.67 8.97 2.27
CA HIS A 161 19.40 9.46 1.10
C HIS A 161 20.66 8.65 0.76
N ALA A 162 21.08 7.74 1.65
CA ALA A 162 22.20 6.84 1.43
C ALA A 162 21.76 5.47 0.91
N ILE A 163 20.45 5.23 0.78
CA ILE A 163 19.93 3.97 0.26
C ILE A 163 20.16 3.92 -1.26
N PRO A 164 20.87 2.89 -1.78
CA PRO A 164 21.17 2.81 -3.20
C PRO A 164 19.92 2.35 -3.98
N LEU A 165 19.00 3.28 -4.24
CA LEU A 165 17.71 2.97 -4.87
C LEU A 165 17.80 2.57 -6.36
N MET A 166 18.90 2.90 -7.04
CA MET A 166 19.08 2.64 -8.48
C MET A 166 19.06 1.16 -8.87
N ALA A 167 19.33 0.25 -7.92
CA ALA A 167 19.21 -1.19 -8.17
C ALA A 167 17.75 -1.69 -8.12
N TYR A 168 16.85 -0.89 -7.55
CA TYR A 168 15.51 -1.32 -7.13
C TYR A 168 14.39 -0.63 -7.91
N TYR A 169 14.57 0.64 -8.29
CA TYR A 169 13.54 1.44 -8.94
C TYR A 169 14.18 2.38 -9.98
N GLY A 170 13.55 2.56 -11.15
CA GLY A 170 14.08 3.38 -12.24
C GLY A 170 13.94 4.89 -11.98
N GLU A 171 13.19 5.60 -12.84
CA GLU A 171 12.84 7.03 -12.64
C GLU A 171 12.09 7.30 -11.31
N GLU A 172 11.58 6.24 -10.70
CA GLU A 172 10.78 6.17 -9.47
C GLU A 172 11.60 6.33 -8.18
N CYS A 173 12.94 6.31 -8.27
CA CYS A 173 13.83 6.61 -7.13
C CYS A 173 13.50 7.97 -6.48
N SER A 174 13.09 8.94 -7.31
CA SER A 174 12.69 10.28 -6.87
C SER A 174 11.47 10.22 -5.96
N VAL A 175 10.44 9.47 -6.35
CA VAL A 175 9.17 9.33 -5.62
C VAL A 175 9.35 8.55 -4.31
N LEU A 176 10.17 7.49 -4.31
CA LEU A 176 10.47 6.75 -3.08
C LEU A 176 11.23 7.64 -2.08
N HIS A 177 12.20 8.45 -2.54
CA HIS A 177 12.86 9.43 -1.69
C HIS A 177 11.89 10.50 -1.15
N GLU A 178 11.04 11.06 -2.00
CA GLU A 178 10.01 12.02 -1.58
C GLU A 178 9.12 11.45 -0.47
N MET A 179 8.73 10.19 -0.58
CA MET A 179 7.93 9.53 0.45
C MET A 179 8.70 9.27 1.73
N MET A 180 9.96 8.85 1.64
CA MET A 180 10.79 8.72 2.83
C MET A 180 11.03 10.08 3.51
N ASP A 181 11.08 11.17 2.74
CA ASP A 181 11.13 12.54 3.25
C ASP A 181 9.80 12.93 3.94
N GLU A 182 8.65 12.64 3.32
CA GLU A 182 7.33 12.85 3.94
C GLU A 182 7.19 12.05 5.24
N GLU A 183 7.55 10.78 5.26
CA GLU A 183 7.51 9.95 6.48
C GLU A 183 8.49 10.45 7.55
N ALA A 184 9.69 10.89 7.16
CA ALA A 184 10.64 11.51 8.09
C ALA A 184 10.08 12.79 8.71
N LEU A 185 9.40 13.63 7.92
CA LEU A 185 8.74 14.84 8.43
C LEU A 185 7.55 14.51 9.35
N LEU A 186 6.70 13.56 8.96
CA LEU A 186 5.55 13.12 9.75
C LEU A 186 5.98 12.57 11.13
N PHE A 187 7.10 11.85 11.18
CA PHE A 187 7.63 11.24 12.39
C PHE A 187 8.69 12.07 13.12
N ALA A 188 9.04 13.27 12.64
CA ALA A 188 9.97 14.19 13.31
C ALA A 188 9.41 14.83 14.60
N HIS A 189 8.36 14.25 15.20
CA HIS A 189 7.72 14.81 16.38
C HIS A 189 8.62 14.62 17.62
N GLU A 190 8.96 15.71 18.31
CA GLU A 190 9.85 15.75 19.49
C GLU A 190 9.45 14.81 20.65
N SER A 191 8.21 14.34 20.67
CA SER A 191 7.68 13.43 21.69
C SER A 191 7.89 11.95 21.34
N LEU A 192 8.39 11.66 20.14
CA LEU A 192 8.78 10.31 19.73
C LEU A 192 10.24 10.04 20.16
N PRO A 193 10.57 8.78 20.46
CA PRO A 193 11.95 8.38 20.71
C PRO A 193 12.88 8.76 19.54
N PRO A 194 14.17 9.05 19.81
CA PRO A 194 15.13 9.31 18.76
C PRO A 194 15.23 8.14 17.79
N ASP A 195 15.48 8.46 16.53
CA ASP A 195 15.72 7.47 15.50
C ASP A 195 16.93 6.57 15.85
N GLY A 196 16.91 5.32 15.42
CA GLY A 196 18.00 4.37 15.67
C GLY A 196 18.09 3.82 17.10
N CYS A 197 17.19 4.17 18.02
CA CYS A 197 17.17 3.60 19.37
C CYS A 197 16.79 2.11 19.37
N SER A 198 17.47 1.28 20.17
CA SER A 198 17.15 -0.16 20.27
C SER A 198 15.74 -0.41 20.86
N GLU A 199 15.18 -1.59 20.59
CA GLU A 199 13.90 -2.08 21.19
C GLU A 199 13.91 -2.00 22.73
N GLU A 200 15.05 -2.26 23.36
CA GLU A 200 15.23 -2.18 24.81
C GLU A 200 15.11 -0.75 25.35
N ILE A 201 15.53 0.24 24.55
CA ILE A 201 15.37 1.67 24.87
C ILE A 201 13.92 2.09 24.66
N LEU A 202 13.24 1.57 23.63
CA LEU A 202 11.80 1.80 23.43
C LEU A 202 10.96 1.31 24.62
N MET A 203 11.32 0.17 25.21
CA MET A 203 10.62 -0.35 26.39
C MET A 203 10.73 0.58 27.61
N LYS A 204 11.72 1.48 27.63
CA LYS A 204 11.90 2.50 28.67
C LYS A 204 11.09 3.78 28.41
N TYR A 205 10.62 3.99 27.17
CA TYR A 205 9.71 5.08 26.88
C TYR A 205 8.30 4.78 27.39
N ASP A 206 7.61 5.82 27.86
CA ASP A 206 6.24 5.70 28.31
C ASP A 206 5.33 5.33 27.11
N LYS A 207 4.85 4.08 27.10
CA LYS A 207 3.92 3.57 26.10
C LYS A 207 2.66 4.43 25.99
N ALA A 208 2.19 5.01 27.10
CA ALA A 208 1.03 5.89 27.11
C ALA A 208 1.36 7.23 26.43
N GLN A 209 2.56 7.77 26.64
CA GLN A 209 3.03 8.97 25.95
C GLN A 209 3.16 8.74 24.44
N MET A 210 3.80 7.64 24.02
CA MET A 210 3.94 7.30 22.60
C MET A 210 2.57 7.16 21.93
N ARG A 211 1.64 6.44 22.56
CA ARG A 211 0.28 6.29 22.06
C ARG A 211 -0.43 7.63 21.90
N ARG A 212 -0.34 8.52 22.89
CA ARG A 212 -0.91 9.88 22.81
C ARG A 212 -0.31 10.70 21.67
N THR A 213 0.99 10.54 21.40
CA THR A 213 1.66 11.21 20.27
C THR A 213 1.09 10.72 18.95
N PHE A 214 0.97 9.41 18.74
CA PHE A 214 0.37 8.88 17.51
C PHE A 214 -1.12 9.22 17.37
N GLU A 215 -1.88 9.27 18.46
CA GLU A 215 -3.26 9.76 18.45
C GLU A 215 -3.34 11.24 18.05
N ARG A 216 -2.37 12.07 18.45
CA ARG A 216 -2.28 13.47 18.04
C ARG A 216 -1.97 13.60 16.56
N ILE A 217 -1.01 12.83 16.05
CA ILE A 217 -0.65 12.80 14.62
C ILE A 217 -1.85 12.31 13.80
N ALA A 218 -2.51 11.22 14.21
CA ALA A 218 -3.71 10.73 13.53
C ALA A 218 -4.81 11.80 13.45
N LYS A 219 -5.03 12.55 14.55
CA LYS A 219 -5.99 13.65 14.56
C LYS A 219 -5.60 14.79 13.61
N SER A 220 -4.31 15.13 13.49
CA SER A 220 -3.89 16.21 12.59
C SER A 220 -4.03 15.83 11.10
N LEU A 221 -3.90 14.55 10.76
CA LEU A 221 -4.12 14.03 9.41
C LEU A 221 -5.60 14.05 9.01
N VAL A 222 -6.48 13.78 9.97
CA VAL A 222 -7.93 13.64 9.73
C VAL A 222 -8.70 14.95 10.00
N ALA A 223 -8.11 15.90 10.72
CA ALA A 223 -8.70 17.21 10.97
C ALA A 223 -8.96 17.94 9.63
N SER A 224 -10.14 18.52 9.50
CA SER A 224 -10.50 19.34 8.35
C SER A 224 -9.57 20.55 8.28
N SER A 225 -8.70 20.61 7.27
CA SER A 225 -8.16 21.89 6.82
C SER A 225 -9.34 22.66 6.23
N ALA A 226 -9.87 23.62 6.97
CA ALA A 226 -10.82 24.58 6.41
C ALA A 226 -10.20 25.19 5.14
N PRO A 227 -10.97 25.39 4.06
CA PRO A 227 -10.45 26.05 2.88
C PRO A 227 -10.01 27.45 3.28
N THR A 228 -8.71 27.73 3.15
CA THR A 228 -8.19 29.09 3.22
C THR A 228 -8.77 29.84 2.02
N MET A 229 -9.93 30.45 2.20
CA MET A 229 -10.45 31.45 1.28
C MET A 229 -9.52 32.66 1.33
N ALA A 230 -8.46 32.62 0.54
CA ALA A 230 -7.79 33.81 0.05
C ALA A 230 -8.39 34.11 -1.32
N GLU A 231 -9.62 34.59 -1.35
CA GLU A 231 -10.08 35.39 -2.49
C GLU A 231 -9.31 36.71 -2.42
N SER A 232 -8.38 36.86 -3.36
CA SER A 232 -7.74 38.11 -3.67
C SER A 232 -8.80 39.14 -4.01
N ALA A 233 -8.86 40.20 -3.20
CA ALA A 233 -9.38 41.47 -3.67
C ALA A 233 -8.53 41.93 -4.86
N GLY A 234 -9.20 42.13 -6.00
CA GLY A 234 -8.67 42.68 -7.24
C GLY A 234 -9.79 42.99 -8.19
#